data_AF-A0A7C1IWX5-F1
#
_entry.id   AF-A0A7C1IWX5-F1
#
_cell.length_a   1.000
_cell.length_b   1.000
_cell.length_c   1.000
_cell.angle_alpha   90.00
_cell.angle_beta   90.00
_cell.angle_gamma   90.00
#
_symmetry.space_group_name_H-M   'P 1'
#
loop_
_entity.id
_entity.type
_entity.pdbx_description
1 polymer ?
#
loop_
_entity_poly.entity_id
_entity_poly.type
_entity_poly.pdbx_seq_one_letter_code
_entity_poly.pdbx_strand_id
1 'polypeptide(L)'
;MILWLTLEQADLMVSHALDEPSREVCGLIGGKERNGVLHAVEVARVTNAAVDPAHHFYMDERELVQTMTRFSEHGLSLVGIYHSHPQGDPIPSVEDVRDARYPGVAYVIVGLKRAANTSRLQAWELGRGNADLVELHISADPPAPPDRLSTAGKTAIILTTIMAVAFMILLSLSLLPPAPEIVR
;
A
#
# COMPACT_ATOMS: atom_id res chain seq x y z
N MET A 1 -2.58 3.85 3.52
CA MET A 1 -2.83 4.31 2.13
C MET A 1 -4.12 3.66 1.62
N ILE A 2 -4.87 4.32 0.73
CA ILE A 2 -6.06 3.73 0.08
C ILE A 2 -5.84 3.73 -1.45
N LEU A 3 -6.00 2.58 -2.09
CA LEU A 3 -6.06 2.46 -3.55
C LEU A 3 -7.50 2.15 -3.97
N TRP A 4 -8.05 2.98 -4.85
CA TRP A 4 -9.35 2.75 -5.46
C TRP A 4 -9.20 2.24 -6.89
N LEU A 5 -9.92 1.16 -7.18
CA LEU A 5 -10.05 0.53 -8.49
C LEU A 5 -11.52 0.40 -8.87
N THR A 6 -11.81 0.48 -10.17
CA THR A 6 -13.08 -0.03 -10.70
C THR A 6 -13.06 -1.55 -10.77
N LEU A 7 -14.24 -2.18 -10.89
CA LEU A 7 -14.32 -3.62 -11.14
C LEU A 7 -13.59 -4.01 -12.42
N GLU A 8 -13.72 -3.22 -13.48
CA GLU A 8 -13.02 -3.45 -14.75
C GLU A 8 -11.50 -3.46 -14.59
N GLN A 9 -10.94 -2.51 -13.83
CA GLN A 9 -9.50 -2.45 -13.57
C GLN A 9 -9.01 -3.66 -12.75
N ALA A 10 -9.80 -4.08 -11.74
CA ALA A 10 -9.51 -5.28 -10.98
C ALA A 10 -9.55 -6.54 -11.86
N ASP A 11 -10.57 -6.67 -12.71
CA ASP A 11 -10.75 -7.79 -13.63
C ASP A 11 -9.66 -7.83 -14.71
N LEU A 12 -9.15 -6.68 -15.17
CA LEU A 12 -8.02 -6.62 -16.10
C LEU A 12 -6.75 -7.24 -15.52
N MET A 13 -6.48 -7.01 -14.23
CA MET A 13 -5.31 -7.62 -13.54
C MET A 13 -5.53 -9.11 -13.29
N VAL A 14 -6.73 -9.50 -12.84
CA VAL A 14 -7.06 -10.91 -12.57
C VAL A 14 -7.07 -11.73 -13.87
N SER A 15 -7.66 -11.21 -14.94
CA SER A 15 -7.65 -11.87 -16.26
C SER A 15 -6.24 -12.03 -16.78
N HIS A 16 -5.38 -11.00 -16.67
CA HIS A 16 -3.98 -11.11 -17.07
C HIS A 16 -3.27 -12.27 -16.35
N ALA A 17 -3.46 -12.40 -15.04
CA ALA A 17 -2.88 -13.50 -14.28
C ALA A 17 -3.45 -14.87 -14.67
N LEU A 18 -4.74 -14.94 -15.02
CA LEU A 18 -5.40 -16.17 -15.46
C LEU A 18 -5.02 -16.58 -16.89
N ASP A 19 -4.63 -15.62 -17.74
CA ASP A 19 -4.14 -15.86 -19.10
C ASP A 19 -2.78 -16.59 -19.07
N GLU A 20 -1.94 -16.34 -18.05
CA GLU A 20 -0.64 -16.98 -17.83
C GLU A 20 -0.51 -17.64 -16.44
N PRO A 21 -1.27 -18.71 -16.14
CA PRO A 21 -1.41 -19.23 -14.78
C PRO A 21 -0.17 -19.98 -14.25
N SER A 22 0.87 -20.15 -15.07
CA SER A 22 2.14 -20.78 -14.70
C SER A 22 3.30 -19.79 -14.63
N ARG A 23 3.06 -18.50 -14.88
CA ARG A 23 4.07 -17.44 -14.91
C ARG A 23 3.54 -16.21 -14.19
N GLU A 24 4.41 -15.50 -13.49
CA GLU A 24 4.09 -14.18 -13.00
C GLU A 24 3.86 -13.25 -14.18
N VAL A 25 2.77 -12.50 -14.11
CA VAL A 25 2.52 -11.37 -15.01
C VAL A 25 2.75 -10.08 -14.24
N CYS A 26 3.04 -8.98 -14.93
CA CYS A 26 3.23 -7.69 -14.27
C CYS A 26 2.62 -6.53 -15.07
N GLY A 27 2.50 -5.38 -14.41
CA GLY A 27 2.10 -4.15 -15.07
C GLY A 27 2.03 -2.94 -14.15
N LEU A 28 1.60 -1.83 -14.72
CA LEU A 28 1.62 -0.51 -14.09
C LEU A 28 0.21 0.05 -14.00
N ILE A 29 -0.05 0.78 -12.92
CA ILE A 29 -1.32 1.44 -12.66
C ILE A 29 -1.08 2.95 -12.67
N GLY A 30 -1.60 3.60 -13.69
CA GLY A 30 -1.57 5.05 -13.86
C GLY A 30 -2.79 5.69 -13.23
N GLY A 31 -2.64 6.81 -12.54
CA GLY A 31 -3.73 7.39 -11.79
C GLY A 31 -3.46 8.79 -11.27
N LYS A 32 -4.29 9.20 -10.30
CA LYS A 32 -4.18 10.50 -9.63
C LYS A 32 -4.43 10.32 -8.14
N GLU A 33 -3.62 10.97 -7.30
CA GLU A 33 -3.96 11.10 -5.89
C GLU A 33 -4.99 12.22 -5.69
N ARG A 34 -6.08 11.94 -4.97
CA ARG A 34 -7.05 12.96 -4.54
C ARG A 34 -7.46 12.70 -3.10
N ASN A 35 -7.33 13.72 -2.26
CA ASN A 35 -7.73 13.65 -0.84
C ASN A 35 -7.12 12.48 -0.05
N GLY A 36 -5.92 12.00 -0.43
CA GLY A 36 -5.28 10.84 0.20
C GLY A 36 -5.75 9.47 -0.30
N VAL A 37 -6.51 9.43 -1.38
CA VAL A 37 -6.89 8.21 -2.11
C VAL A 37 -6.13 8.19 -3.43
N LEU A 38 -5.51 7.06 -3.75
CA LEU A 38 -4.91 6.80 -5.05
C LEU A 38 -6.03 6.33 -5.99
N HIS A 39 -6.40 7.15 -6.97
CA HIS A 39 -7.40 6.79 -7.97
C HIS A 39 -6.72 6.19 -9.19
N ALA A 40 -6.86 4.89 -9.38
CA ALA A 40 -6.46 4.28 -10.64
C ALA A 40 -7.33 4.81 -11.78
N VAL A 41 -6.69 5.26 -12.85
CA VAL A 41 -7.34 5.69 -14.09
C VAL A 41 -7.08 4.66 -15.18
N GLU A 42 -5.88 4.07 -15.19
CA GLU A 42 -5.45 3.16 -16.23
C GLU A 42 -4.62 2.00 -15.66
N VAL A 43 -4.83 0.80 -16.21
CA VAL A 43 -4.03 -0.39 -15.93
C VAL A 43 -3.37 -0.84 -17.22
N ALA A 44 -2.04 -0.84 -17.24
CA ALA A 44 -1.24 -1.24 -18.39
C ALA A 44 -0.48 -2.54 -18.09
N ARG A 45 -0.63 -3.54 -18.95
CA ARG A 45 0.19 -4.76 -18.91
C ARG A 45 1.63 -4.40 -19.32
N VAL A 46 2.60 -5.03 -18.68
CA VAL A 46 4.02 -4.92 -19.05
C VAL A 46 4.59 -6.34 -19.11
N THR A 47 5.38 -6.62 -20.15
CA THR A 47 6.00 -7.92 -20.35
C THR A 47 6.92 -8.27 -19.18
N ASN A 48 6.73 -9.48 -18.63
CA ASN A 48 7.66 -10.06 -17.66
C ASN A 48 8.89 -10.64 -18.39
N ALA A 49 10.02 -9.97 -18.23
CA ALA A 49 11.33 -10.31 -18.78
C ALA A 49 12.26 -11.03 -17.77
N ALA A 50 11.72 -11.57 -16.67
CA ALA A 50 12.50 -12.35 -15.70
C ALA A 50 13.13 -13.60 -16.34
N VAL A 51 14.29 -14.02 -15.84
CA VAL A 51 14.96 -15.27 -16.26
C VAL A 51 14.15 -16.49 -15.83
N ASP A 52 13.51 -16.42 -14.66
CA ASP A 52 12.57 -17.42 -14.16
C ASP A 52 11.19 -16.79 -13.87
N PRO A 53 10.36 -16.63 -14.92
CA PRO A 53 9.02 -16.05 -14.81
C PRO A 53 8.06 -16.86 -13.96
N ALA A 54 8.36 -18.10 -13.56
CA ALA A 54 7.46 -18.88 -12.72
C ALA A 54 7.44 -18.40 -11.26
N HIS A 55 8.50 -17.70 -10.83
CA HIS A 55 8.70 -17.28 -9.44
C HIS A 55 9.04 -15.79 -9.28
N HIS A 56 9.32 -15.10 -10.37
CA HIS A 56 9.78 -13.72 -10.35
C HIS A 56 9.20 -12.92 -11.51
N PHE A 57 9.02 -11.62 -11.27
CA PHE A 57 8.78 -10.65 -12.32
C PHE A 57 9.94 -9.67 -12.46
N TYR A 58 10.22 -9.30 -13.70
CA TYR A 58 11.10 -8.19 -14.03
C TYR A 58 10.50 -7.48 -15.23
N MET A 59 10.05 -6.24 -15.06
CA MET A 59 9.39 -5.50 -16.14
C MET A 59 10.37 -5.23 -17.28
N ASP A 60 9.93 -5.47 -18.52
CA ASP A 60 10.67 -5.01 -19.69
C ASP A 60 10.93 -3.49 -19.60
N GLU A 61 12.20 -3.09 -19.62
CA GLU A 61 12.60 -1.71 -19.36
C GLU A 61 12.06 -0.74 -20.42
N ARG A 62 11.94 -1.19 -21.67
CA ARG A 62 11.44 -0.36 -22.76
C ARG A 62 9.95 -0.12 -22.59
N GLU A 63 9.17 -1.16 -22.32
CA GLU A 63 7.73 -1.03 -22.06
C GLU A 63 7.43 -0.23 -20.79
N LEU A 64 8.24 -0.41 -19.74
CA LEU A 64 8.17 0.39 -18.50
C LEU A 64 8.34 1.88 -18.81
N VAL A 65 9.42 2.27 -19.50
CA VAL A 65 9.68 3.67 -19.85
C VAL A 65 8.59 4.24 -20.76
N GLN A 66 8.16 3.49 -21.77
CA GLN A 66 7.09 3.90 -22.68
C GLN A 66 5.77 4.13 -21.93
N THR A 67 5.42 3.23 -21.03
CA THR A 67 4.18 3.33 -20.24
C THR A 67 4.22 4.50 -19.27
N MET A 68 5.35 4.69 -18.56
CA MET A 68 5.55 5.83 -17.65
C MET A 68 5.52 7.19 -18.39
N THR A 69 6.10 7.24 -19.59
CA THR A 69 6.06 8.42 -20.45
C THR A 69 4.62 8.72 -20.86
N ARG A 70 3.90 7.68 -21.32
CA ARG A 70 2.48 7.80 -21.70
C ARG A 70 1.60 8.24 -20.53
N PHE A 71 1.81 7.74 -19.32
CA PHE A 71 1.10 8.25 -18.13
C PHE A 71 1.35 9.75 -17.94
N SER A 72 2.61 10.17 -18.02
CA SER A 72 3.00 11.58 -17.86
C SER A 72 2.34 12.48 -18.92
N GLU A 73 2.29 12.05 -20.18
CA GLU A 73 1.64 12.76 -21.29
C GLU A 73 0.13 12.96 -21.07
N HIS A 74 -0.52 12.01 -20.39
CA HIS A 74 -1.95 12.09 -20.03
C HIS A 74 -2.19 12.74 -18.65
N GLY A 75 -1.14 13.30 -18.02
CA GLY A 75 -1.22 13.90 -16.69
C GLY A 75 -1.57 12.90 -15.59
N LEU A 76 -1.17 11.64 -15.74
CA LEU A 76 -1.26 10.58 -14.76
C LEU A 76 0.09 10.38 -14.07
N SER A 77 0.05 10.07 -12.78
CA SER A 77 1.21 9.59 -12.02
C SER A 77 1.13 8.07 -11.88
N LEU A 78 2.28 7.43 -11.64
CA LEU A 78 2.29 6.03 -11.20
C LEU A 78 1.66 5.96 -9.80
N VAL A 79 0.53 5.27 -9.68
CA VAL A 79 -0.16 5.08 -8.40
C VAL A 79 -0.08 3.63 -7.91
N GLY A 80 0.27 2.70 -8.80
CA GLY A 80 0.51 1.33 -8.40
C GLY A 80 1.30 0.52 -9.41
N ILE A 81 1.81 -0.59 -8.93
CA ILE A 81 2.48 -1.65 -9.67
C ILE A 81 1.71 -2.92 -9.35
N TYR A 82 1.50 -3.80 -10.32
CA TYR A 82 0.91 -5.10 -10.01
C TYR A 82 1.73 -6.25 -10.57
N HIS A 83 1.65 -7.38 -9.88
CA HIS A 83 2.12 -8.67 -10.37
C HIS A 83 1.25 -9.82 -9.87
N SER A 84 1.44 -11.02 -10.42
CA SER A 84 0.72 -12.22 -9.99
C SER A 84 1.64 -13.21 -9.27
N HIS A 85 1.08 -13.97 -8.34
CA HIS A 85 1.69 -15.14 -7.73
C HIS A 85 0.94 -16.41 -8.21
N PRO A 86 1.48 -17.13 -9.22
CA PRO A 86 0.85 -18.30 -9.84
C PRO A 86 0.45 -19.41 -8.87
N GLN A 87 1.29 -19.64 -7.87
CA GLN A 87 1.13 -20.69 -6.86
C GLN A 87 0.95 -20.11 -5.44
N GLY A 88 0.85 -18.79 -5.32
CA GLY A 88 0.89 -18.08 -4.04
C GLY A 88 -0.41 -17.37 -3.70
N ASP A 89 -0.49 -17.00 -2.43
CA ASP A 89 -1.46 -16.05 -1.89
C ASP A 89 -1.02 -14.62 -2.29
N PRO A 90 -1.91 -13.60 -2.27
CA PRO A 90 -1.59 -12.23 -2.68
C PRO A 90 -0.77 -11.48 -1.61
N ILE A 91 0.28 -12.11 -1.09
CA ILE A 91 1.15 -11.61 -0.02
C ILE A 91 2.56 -11.44 -0.61
N PRO A 92 3.25 -10.31 -0.40
CA PRO A 92 4.58 -10.08 -0.96
C PRO A 92 5.59 -11.09 -0.45
N SER A 93 6.43 -11.57 -1.35
CA SER A 93 7.62 -12.35 -1.05
C SER A 93 8.73 -11.48 -0.43
N VAL A 94 9.79 -12.12 0.06
CA VAL A 94 10.96 -11.39 0.58
C VAL A 94 11.65 -10.62 -0.55
N GLU A 95 11.68 -11.22 -1.74
CA GLU A 95 12.20 -10.64 -2.97
C GLU A 95 11.39 -9.41 -3.39
N ASP A 96 10.05 -9.46 -3.33
CA ASP A 96 9.20 -8.30 -3.64
C ASP A 96 9.53 -7.09 -2.76
N VAL A 97 9.64 -7.32 -1.44
CA VAL A 97 9.98 -6.26 -0.48
C VAL A 97 11.37 -5.71 -0.72
N ARG A 98 12.35 -6.57 -1.06
CA ARG A 98 13.72 -6.16 -1.35
C ARG A 98 13.83 -5.35 -2.64
N ASP A 99 13.07 -5.74 -3.65
CA ASP A 99 13.19 -5.20 -5.01
C ASP A 99 12.18 -4.07 -5.28
N ALA A 100 11.37 -3.70 -4.29
CA ALA A 100 10.49 -2.52 -4.30
C ALA A 100 11.29 -1.20 -4.41
N ARG A 101 11.15 -0.52 -5.55
CA ARG A 101 11.90 0.71 -5.88
C ARG A 101 11.09 2.00 -5.84
N TYR A 102 9.76 1.87 -5.78
CA TYR A 102 8.84 2.99 -5.84
C TYR A 102 8.15 3.16 -4.48
N PRO A 103 8.68 4.02 -3.59
CA PRO A 103 7.98 4.34 -2.35
C PRO A 103 6.72 5.16 -2.65
N GLY A 104 5.67 4.97 -1.85
CA GLY A 104 4.42 5.74 -1.98
C GLY A 104 3.49 5.29 -3.13
N VAL A 105 3.81 4.18 -3.81
CA VAL A 105 2.89 3.52 -4.76
C VAL A 105 2.35 2.23 -4.16
N ALA A 106 1.16 1.83 -4.57
CA ALA A 106 0.57 0.57 -4.13
C ALA A 106 1.05 -0.61 -4.99
N TYR A 107 1.59 -1.65 -4.35
CA TYR A 107 1.94 -2.92 -4.98
C TYR A 107 0.76 -3.89 -4.86
N VAL A 108 0.06 -4.12 -5.97
CA VAL A 108 -1.11 -4.99 -6.03
C VAL A 108 -0.68 -6.39 -6.44
N ILE A 109 -0.97 -7.39 -5.62
CA ILE A 109 -0.61 -8.77 -5.88
C ILE A 109 -1.86 -9.57 -6.21
N VAL A 110 -1.81 -10.28 -7.33
CA VAL A 110 -2.85 -11.22 -7.76
C VAL A 110 -2.46 -12.64 -7.33
N GLY A 111 -3.09 -13.15 -6.27
CA GLY A 111 -2.91 -14.54 -5.83
C GLY A 111 -3.81 -15.49 -6.64
N LEU A 112 -3.22 -16.53 -7.24
CA LEU A 112 -3.97 -17.56 -7.97
C LEU A 112 -4.25 -18.80 -7.12
N LYS A 113 -3.59 -18.95 -5.98
CA LYS A 113 -3.87 -20.02 -5.02
C LYS A 113 -5.27 -19.81 -4.42
N ARG A 114 -6.23 -20.64 -4.83
CA ARG A 114 -7.63 -20.50 -4.42
C ARG A 114 -7.86 -21.18 -3.06
N ALA A 115 -7.36 -20.58 -1.99
CA ALA A 115 -7.80 -20.94 -0.65
C ALA A 115 -9.22 -20.39 -0.41
N ALA A 116 -10.13 -21.22 0.12
CA ALA A 116 -11.47 -20.77 0.46
C ALA A 116 -11.39 -19.55 1.39
N ASN A 117 -12.07 -18.45 1.02
CA ASN A 117 -12.13 -17.18 1.77
C ASN A 117 -10.92 -16.25 1.66
N THR A 118 -10.04 -16.41 0.67
CA THR A 118 -8.99 -15.42 0.37
C THR A 118 -9.40 -14.52 -0.80
N SER A 119 -9.15 -13.21 -0.67
CA SER A 119 -9.25 -12.29 -1.82
C SER A 119 -8.20 -12.68 -2.86
N ARG A 120 -8.52 -12.58 -4.15
CA ARG A 120 -7.51 -12.75 -5.22
C ARG A 120 -6.57 -11.56 -5.34
N LEU A 121 -6.99 -10.39 -4.88
CA LEU A 121 -6.25 -9.14 -4.98
C LEU A 121 -5.99 -8.59 -3.59
N GLN A 122 -4.75 -8.18 -3.34
CA GLN A 122 -4.39 -7.43 -2.15
C GLN A 122 -3.34 -6.38 -2.52
N ALA A 123 -3.41 -5.21 -1.89
CA ALA A 123 -2.50 -4.10 -2.15
C ALA A 123 -1.59 -3.87 -0.95
N TRP A 124 -0.34 -3.50 -1.22
CA TRP A 124 0.71 -3.36 -0.22
C TRP A 124 1.54 -2.11 -0.47
N GLU A 125 1.98 -1.46 0.60
CA GLU A 125 2.98 -0.41 0.57
C GLU A 125 4.30 -1.07 0.98
N LEU A 126 5.23 -1.16 0.04
CA LEU A 126 6.52 -1.83 0.24
C LEU A 126 7.60 -0.79 0.52
N GLY A 127 8.37 -1.00 1.57
CA GLY A 127 9.53 -0.18 1.93
C GLY A 127 10.71 -1.04 2.35
N ARG A 128 11.73 -0.42 2.98
CA ARG A 128 12.97 -1.12 3.36
C ARG A 128 12.71 -2.15 4.47
N GLY A 129 12.32 -3.35 4.07
CA GLY A 129 12.04 -4.48 4.96
C GLY A 129 10.65 -4.47 5.60
N ASN A 130 9.75 -3.57 5.17
CA ASN A 130 8.36 -3.53 5.61
C ASN A 130 7.39 -3.73 4.45
N ALA A 131 6.26 -4.38 4.75
CA ALA A 131 5.12 -4.54 3.85
C ALA A 131 3.86 -4.20 4.65
N ASP A 132 3.33 -3.01 4.41
CA ASP A 132 2.15 -2.51 5.09
C ASP A 132 0.92 -2.70 4.21
N LEU A 133 -0.18 -3.19 4.78
CA LEU A 133 -1.39 -3.46 4.02
C LEU A 133 -2.03 -2.13 3.54
N VAL A 134 -2.30 -2.03 2.25
CA VAL A 134 -3.03 -0.91 1.65
C VAL A 134 -4.50 -1.28 1.56
N GLU A 135 -5.37 -0.36 1.98
CA GLU A 135 -6.80 -0.56 1.84
C GLU A 135 -7.17 -0.51 0.35
N LEU A 136 -7.58 -1.66 -0.18
CA LEU A 136 -7.99 -1.82 -1.56
C LEU A 136 -9.51 -1.69 -1.67
N HIS A 137 -9.97 -0.61 -2.30
CA HIS A 137 -11.39 -0.35 -2.52
C HIS A 137 -11.75 -0.65 -3.98
N ILE A 138 -12.62 -1.65 -4.22
CA ILE A 138 -13.08 -2.03 -5.56
C ILE A 138 -14.58 -1.72 -5.67
N SER A 139 -14.92 -0.72 -6.48
CA SER A 139 -16.29 -0.21 -6.59
C SER A 139 -16.47 0.64 -7.85
N ALA A 140 -17.72 0.92 -8.24
CA ALA A 140 -18.01 1.83 -9.34
C ALA A 140 -17.70 3.30 -8.99
N ASP A 141 -17.93 3.69 -7.73
CA ASP A 141 -17.72 5.04 -7.24
C ASP A 141 -16.54 5.11 -6.26
N PRO A 142 -15.75 6.19 -6.26
CA PRO A 142 -14.62 6.32 -5.36
C PRO A 142 -15.05 6.31 -3.89
N PRO A 143 -14.22 5.78 -2.97
CA PRO A 143 -14.52 5.82 -1.56
C PRO A 143 -14.60 7.26 -1.07
N ALA A 144 -15.34 7.47 0.02
CA ALA A 144 -15.26 8.73 0.75
C ALA A 144 -13.79 8.97 1.15
N PRO A 145 -13.32 10.24 1.13
CA PRO A 145 -11.99 10.55 1.63
C PRO A 145 -11.81 9.98 3.05
N PRO A 146 -10.62 9.45 3.38
CA PRO A 146 -10.35 9.01 4.74
C PRO A 146 -10.60 10.17 5.70
N ASP A 147 -11.19 9.88 6.85
CA ASP A 147 -11.50 10.86 7.89
C ASP A 147 -10.18 11.45 8.43
N ARG A 148 -9.71 12.52 7.80
CA ARG A 148 -8.51 13.23 8.24
C ARG A 148 -8.92 14.11 9.40
N LEU A 149 -8.54 13.71 10.61
CA LEU A 149 -8.49 14.62 11.76
C LEU A 149 -7.89 15.96 11.31
N SER A 150 -8.70 17.01 11.45
CA SER A 150 -8.27 18.37 11.14
C SER A 150 -7.02 18.73 11.94
N THR A 151 -6.27 19.75 11.52
CA THR A 151 -5.12 20.25 12.28
C THR A 151 -5.52 20.53 13.74
N ALA A 152 -6.72 21.07 13.96
CA ALA A 152 -7.31 21.30 15.28
C ALA A 152 -7.50 20.00 16.08
N GLY A 153 -8.01 18.94 15.44
CA GLY A 153 -8.17 17.62 16.06
C GLY A 153 -6.83 17.00 16.46
N LYS A 154 -5.81 17.09 15.60
CA LYS A 154 -4.44 16.63 15.92
C LYS A 154 -3.85 17.42 17.09
N THR A 155 -3.97 18.75 17.09
CA THR A 155 -3.47 19.58 18.19
C THR A 155 -4.21 19.29 19.50
N ALA A 156 -5.52 19.04 19.46
CA ALA A 156 -6.31 18.72 20.64
C ALA A 156 -5.87 17.39 21.27
N ILE A 157 -5.61 16.37 20.46
CA ILE A 157 -5.11 15.07 20.95
C ILE A 157 -3.74 15.24 21.61
N ILE A 158 -2.82 15.98 20.98
CA ILE A 158 -1.48 16.21 21.54
C ILE A 158 -1.58 16.97 22.87
N LEU A 159 -2.37 18.05 22.91
CA LEU A 159 -2.50 18.89 24.11
C LEU A 159 -3.13 18.13 25.28
N THR A 160 -4.19 17.36 25.00
CA THR A 160 -4.84 16.53 26.02
C THR A 160 -3.91 15.42 26.52
N THR A 161 -3.13 14.79 25.64
CA THR A 161 -2.13 13.80 26.03
C THR A 161 -1.05 14.41 26.93
N ILE A 162 -0.50 15.57 26.57
CA ILE A 162 0.50 16.28 27.39
C ILE A 162 -0.07 16.66 28.75
N MET A 163 -1.30 17.21 28.78
CA MET A 163 -1.96 17.62 30.01
C MET A 163 -2.23 16.42 30.93
N ALA A 164 -2.67 15.28 30.38
CA ALA A 164 -2.87 14.05 31.15
C ALA A 164 -1.57 13.52 31.75
N VAL A 165 -0.47 13.53 31.00
CA VAL A 165 0.85 13.12 31.51
C VAL A 165 1.34 14.07 32.60
N ALA A 166 1.23 15.39 32.39
CA ALA A 166 1.62 16.38 33.39
C ALA A 166 0.79 16.24 34.68
N PHE A 167 -0.52 16.00 34.55
CA PHE A 167 -1.40 15.75 35.69
C PHE A 167 -0.99 14.48 36.45
N MET A 168 -0.69 13.37 35.75
CA MET A 168 -0.20 12.15 36.39
C MET A 168 1.11 12.36 37.15
N ILE A 169 2.06 13.12 36.58
CA ILE A 169 3.34 13.42 37.26
C ILE A 169 3.09 14.26 38.52
N LEU A 170 2.30 15.33 38.42
CA LEU A 170 1.99 16.20 39.56
C LEU A 170 1.26 15.44 40.67
N LEU A 171 0.28 14.61 40.31
CA LEU A 171 -0.43 13.76 41.25
C LEU A 171 0.54 12.78 41.93
N SER A 172 1.42 12.12 41.15
CA SER A 172 2.44 11.22 41.69
C SER A 172 3.37 11.91 42.69
N LEU A 173 3.84 13.12 42.39
CA LEU A 173 4.68 13.91 43.30
C LEU A 173 3.92 14.33 44.57
N SER A 174 2.64 14.66 44.46
CA SER A 174 1.80 15.03 45.61
C SER A 174 1.53 13.87 46.58
N LEU A 175 1.62 12.63 46.09
CA LEU A 175 1.42 11.41 46.86
C LEU A 175 2.74 10.86 47.45
N LEU A 176 3.89 11.50 47.19
CA LEU A 176 5.14 11.10 47.81
C LEU A 176 5.09 11.35 49.33
N PRO A 177 5.54 10.39 50.16
CA PRO A 177 5.68 10.62 51.59
C PRO A 177 6.72 11.72 51.84
N PRO A 178 6.60 12.50 52.93
CA PRO A 178 7.58 13.51 53.29
C PRO A 178 8.96 12.88 53.46
N ALA A 179 10.01 13.63 53.10
CA ALA A 179 11.38 13.16 53.22
C ALA A 179 11.68 12.76 54.67
N PRO A 180 12.33 11.59 54.91
CA PRO A 180 12.70 11.18 56.25
C PRO A 180 13.65 12.20 56.88
N GLU A 181 13.50 12.45 58.18
CA GLU A 181 14.37 13.36 58.91
C GLU A 181 15.82 12.85 58.90
N ILE A 182 16.77 13.69 58.49
CA ILE A 182 18.19 13.38 58.53
C ILE A 182 18.67 13.60 59.96
N VAL A 183 18.73 12.51 60.74
CA VAL A 183 19.36 12.52 62.07
C VAL A 183 20.87 12.66 61.87
N ARG A 184 21.47 13.75 62.39
CA ARG A 184 22.92 13.98 62.42
C ARG A 184 23.58 13.31 63.61
#